data_AF-A0AAW4Y0G7-F1
#
_entry.id   AF-A0AAW4Y0G7-F1
#
_cell.length_a   1.000
_cell.length_b   1.000
_cell.length_c   1.000
_cell.angle_alpha   90.00
_cell.angle_beta   90.00
_cell.angle_gamma   90.00
#
_symmetry.space_group_name_H-M   'P 1'
#
loop_
_entity.id
_entity.type
_entity.pdbx_description
1 polymer ?
#
loop_
_entity_poly.entity_id
_entity_poly.type
_entity_poly.pdbx_seq_one_letter_code
_entity_poly.pdbx_strand_id
1 'polypeptide(L)'
;MLYLTPDKAAPDNFNILTFTAGGLTNRFGKAGEGWVDGRGWLSQATPLNPSIFDGKKLVVVTTVFEPLNVNQIEVLKTAMTTRPETAFVIFSDGCCAVAGNLTPIVKILNDATQWGISLPATQVGGKVAAPLNTASPYQASFSSLNPLQGAAYLTISNVPTPNALYLPQGTAVPVAAARTSAYGFFVPKSAMNGGSCTFLTADASPFGTDSDTTQARSNEIIAAFAKAALDEDGACNEAVPDVDLSVTFTGPAALAAAPQTYTLQVKNLGSTASTVPTTASVTLPAGYTAQQLPNGCAGLPAPQNGFACTVPALDALTGEISYSVALVRAAGAAPASSAAFVNPVVNGETVTANNTATLLFTTAADVRIDLAGLPLSGKKGDAYTGSFQCTNSGTAAMANASCTVTGLPAGVQIGACTLDGAAWTSPGTISEGQSVVCQVRGTAEQDSVFPVQGTGGNSTAAVSITIDAVAPDPVPEPAPPPVPEPIPQPVPEPIPESVAATPVPSLSQWGQWLLSGLMVALGLAAMRRGRRQG
;
A
#
# COMPACT_ATOMS: atom_id res chain seq x y z
N MET A 1 -22.54 32.00 -7.09
CA MET A 1 -23.14 30.71 -6.67
C MET A 1 -23.63 29.94 -7.90
N LEU A 2 -23.76 28.62 -7.81
CA LEU A 2 -24.29 27.74 -8.87
C LEU A 2 -25.43 26.88 -8.30
N TYR A 3 -26.56 26.82 -9.00
CA TYR A 3 -27.68 25.93 -8.64
C TYR A 3 -27.80 24.82 -9.69
N LEU A 4 -27.84 23.56 -9.27
CA LEU A 4 -27.89 22.39 -10.15
C LEU A 4 -29.05 21.47 -9.77
N THR A 5 -29.78 21.00 -10.77
CA THR A 5 -30.84 20.01 -10.58
C THR A 5 -30.90 19.04 -11.78
N PRO A 6 -31.41 17.81 -11.60
CA PRO A 6 -31.75 16.94 -12.73
C PRO A 6 -33.01 17.42 -13.46
N ASP A 7 -33.98 17.97 -12.72
CA ASP A 7 -35.27 18.40 -13.24
C ASP A 7 -35.16 19.76 -13.96
N LYS A 8 -35.72 19.86 -15.17
CA LYS A 8 -35.74 21.07 -16.03
C LYS A 8 -36.74 22.14 -15.58
N ALA A 9 -37.53 21.86 -14.54
CA ALA A 9 -38.67 22.60 -14.02
C ALA A 9 -39.95 22.52 -14.87
N ALA A 10 -41.07 22.47 -14.14
CA ALA A 10 -42.48 22.42 -14.52
C ALA A 10 -43.00 21.08 -15.15
N PRO A 11 -43.97 20.40 -14.49
CA PRO A 11 -44.52 20.72 -13.16
C PRO A 11 -43.53 20.40 -12.04
N ASP A 12 -43.26 21.39 -11.19
CA ASP A 12 -42.47 21.25 -9.96
C ASP A 12 -43.36 20.66 -8.86
N ASN A 13 -43.32 19.34 -8.72
CA ASN A 13 -44.12 18.64 -7.72
C ASN A 13 -43.79 19.21 -6.33
N PHE A 14 -44.83 19.63 -5.61
CA PHE A 14 -44.73 20.24 -4.27
C PHE A 14 -43.98 21.58 -4.19
N ASN A 15 -43.74 22.27 -5.31
CA ASN A 15 -43.07 23.59 -5.39
C ASN A 15 -41.61 23.62 -4.87
N ILE A 16 -40.93 22.48 -4.76
CA ILE A 16 -39.58 22.39 -4.18
C ILE A 16 -38.58 23.25 -4.96
N LEU A 17 -38.53 23.12 -6.28
CA LEU A 17 -37.57 23.85 -7.11
C LEU A 17 -37.90 25.35 -7.15
N THR A 18 -39.17 25.69 -7.12
CA THR A 18 -39.71 27.06 -7.11
C THR A 18 -39.31 27.77 -5.84
N PHE A 19 -39.55 27.13 -4.69
CA PHE A 19 -39.20 27.67 -3.39
C PHE A 19 -37.69 27.74 -3.16
N THR A 20 -36.94 26.74 -3.64
CA THR A 20 -35.47 26.78 -3.64
C THR A 20 -34.97 27.98 -4.46
N ALA A 21 -35.37 28.09 -5.74
CA ALA A 21 -34.97 29.19 -6.61
C ALA A 21 -35.41 30.57 -6.09
N GLY A 22 -36.59 30.65 -5.47
CA GLY A 22 -37.08 31.86 -4.81
C GLY A 22 -36.19 32.27 -3.63
N GLY A 23 -35.76 31.31 -2.81
CA GLY A 23 -34.84 31.57 -1.69
C GLY A 23 -33.46 32.01 -2.16
N LEU A 24 -32.93 31.36 -3.21
CA LEU A 24 -31.69 31.77 -3.86
C LEU A 24 -31.80 33.19 -4.43
N THR A 25 -32.93 33.51 -5.06
CA THR A 25 -33.20 34.84 -5.61
C THR A 25 -33.27 35.90 -4.51
N ASN A 26 -33.91 35.58 -3.38
CA ASN A 26 -33.99 36.48 -2.24
C ASN A 26 -32.61 36.76 -1.62
N ARG A 27 -31.75 35.75 -1.51
CA ARG A 27 -30.42 35.88 -0.89
C ARG A 27 -29.37 36.48 -1.81
N PHE A 28 -29.36 36.09 -3.09
CA PHE A 28 -28.27 36.38 -4.02
C PHE A 28 -28.68 37.27 -5.20
N GLY A 29 -29.93 37.73 -5.27
CA GLY A 29 -30.45 38.46 -6.42
C GLY A 29 -30.83 37.53 -7.58
N LYS A 30 -31.15 38.11 -8.73
CA LYS A 30 -31.68 37.35 -9.88
C LYS A 30 -30.64 36.39 -10.46
N ALA A 31 -31.13 35.31 -11.06
CA ALA A 31 -30.30 34.41 -11.87
C ALA A 31 -29.63 35.21 -13.00
N GLY A 32 -28.35 34.92 -13.26
CA GLY A 32 -27.50 35.67 -14.20
C GLY A 32 -26.79 36.87 -13.59
N GLU A 33 -27.23 37.37 -12.43
CA GLU A 33 -26.60 38.50 -11.73
C GLU A 33 -25.76 38.02 -10.53
N GLY A 34 -26.35 37.20 -9.64
CA GLY A 34 -25.65 36.67 -8.46
C GLY A 34 -25.41 35.16 -8.46
N TRP A 35 -26.11 34.44 -9.33
CA TRP A 35 -26.00 32.98 -9.44
C TRP A 35 -26.38 32.44 -10.80
N VAL A 36 -25.88 31.23 -11.10
CA VAL A 36 -26.15 30.53 -12.35
C VAL A 36 -27.23 29.49 -12.12
N ASP A 37 -28.30 29.56 -12.90
CA ASP A 37 -29.39 28.60 -12.89
C ASP A 37 -29.08 27.45 -13.84
N GLY A 38 -28.69 26.31 -13.26
CA GLY A 38 -28.40 25.07 -13.96
C GLY A 38 -29.48 24.02 -13.78
N ARG A 39 -30.76 24.44 -13.69
CA ARG A 39 -31.87 23.48 -13.67
C ARG A 39 -31.88 22.62 -14.93
N GLY A 40 -32.04 21.31 -14.75
CA GLY A 40 -32.04 20.34 -15.83
C GLY A 40 -30.66 19.92 -16.34
N TRP A 41 -29.57 20.40 -15.72
CA TRP A 41 -28.22 20.08 -16.16
C TRP A 41 -27.77 18.70 -15.70
N LEU A 42 -28.24 18.24 -14.54
CA LEU A 42 -27.79 16.97 -13.98
C LEU A 42 -28.50 15.74 -14.57
N SER A 43 -29.54 15.92 -15.41
CA SER A 43 -30.18 14.82 -16.17
C SER A 43 -29.55 14.63 -17.56
N GLN A 44 -28.65 15.52 -17.98
CA GLN A 44 -28.02 15.46 -19.30
C GLN A 44 -27.10 14.24 -19.42
N ALA A 45 -27.13 13.60 -20.58
CA ALA A 45 -26.23 12.50 -20.91
C ALA A 45 -24.78 12.98 -21.12
N THR A 46 -24.58 14.20 -21.60
CA THR A 46 -23.24 14.78 -21.77
C THR A 46 -22.72 15.26 -20.42
N PRO A 47 -21.53 14.79 -19.96
CA PRO A 47 -20.93 15.29 -18.72
C PRO A 47 -20.78 16.81 -18.74
N LEU A 48 -21.14 17.46 -17.62
CA LEU A 48 -20.95 18.90 -17.49
C LEU A 48 -19.46 19.26 -17.54
N ASN A 49 -19.14 20.38 -18.18
CA ASN A 49 -17.78 20.89 -18.25
C ASN A 49 -17.35 21.34 -16.83
N PRO A 50 -16.22 20.83 -16.27
CA PRO A 50 -15.77 21.19 -14.93
C PRO A 50 -15.58 22.69 -14.68
N SER A 51 -15.37 23.49 -15.74
CA SER A 51 -15.20 24.95 -15.61
C SER A 51 -16.44 25.68 -15.08
N ILE A 52 -17.63 25.06 -15.08
CA ILE A 52 -18.84 25.68 -14.49
C ILE A 52 -18.70 25.92 -12.99
N PHE A 53 -17.81 25.18 -12.32
CA PHE A 53 -17.53 25.29 -10.89
C PHE A 53 -16.48 26.36 -10.59
N ASP A 54 -15.78 26.88 -11.58
CA ASP A 54 -14.66 27.79 -11.36
C ASP A 54 -15.14 29.12 -10.75
N GLY A 55 -14.46 29.53 -9.67
CA GLY A 55 -14.80 30.73 -8.90
C GLY A 55 -16.13 30.65 -8.13
N LYS A 56 -16.84 29.51 -8.13
CA LYS A 56 -18.09 29.36 -7.36
C LYS A 56 -17.76 29.04 -5.90
N LYS A 57 -18.23 29.88 -4.97
CA LYS A 57 -18.08 29.65 -3.53
C LYS A 57 -19.14 28.73 -2.93
N LEU A 58 -20.28 28.62 -3.59
CA LEU A 58 -21.41 27.79 -3.17
C LEU A 58 -22.03 27.13 -4.40
N VAL A 59 -22.25 25.82 -4.29
CA VAL A 59 -23.04 25.00 -5.20
C VAL A 59 -24.22 24.44 -4.41
N VAL A 60 -25.44 24.76 -4.85
CA VAL A 60 -26.66 24.17 -4.31
C VAL A 60 -27.13 23.11 -5.28
N VAL A 61 -27.33 21.89 -4.78
CA VAL A 61 -27.86 20.77 -5.56
C VAL A 61 -29.20 20.38 -4.98
N THR A 62 -30.23 20.33 -5.82
CA THR A 62 -31.54 19.82 -5.42
C THR A 62 -31.97 18.73 -6.37
N THR A 63 -32.31 17.55 -5.85
CA THR A 63 -32.86 16.45 -6.63
C THR A 63 -34.27 16.12 -6.13
N VAL A 64 -35.21 15.93 -7.06
CA VAL A 64 -36.63 15.65 -6.77
C VAL A 64 -37.17 14.82 -7.94
N PHE A 65 -37.63 13.60 -7.69
CA PHE A 65 -38.14 12.61 -8.64
C PHE A 65 -37.21 12.24 -9.81
N GLU A 66 -36.82 13.20 -10.63
CA GLU A 66 -35.92 13.02 -11.75
C GLU A 66 -34.53 12.57 -11.22
N PRO A 67 -34.00 11.42 -11.67
CA PRO A 67 -32.75 10.88 -11.19
C PRO A 67 -31.54 11.64 -11.75
N LEU A 68 -30.44 11.66 -11.00
CA LEU A 68 -29.13 12.08 -11.52
C LEU A 68 -28.72 11.17 -12.68
N ASN A 69 -28.26 11.76 -13.78
CA ASN A 69 -27.64 10.98 -14.84
C ASN A 69 -26.30 10.43 -14.35
N VAL A 70 -26.04 9.14 -14.58
CA VAL A 70 -24.81 8.45 -14.17
C VAL A 70 -23.53 9.16 -14.63
N ASN A 71 -23.58 9.82 -15.79
CA ASN A 71 -22.44 10.55 -16.36
C ASN A 71 -22.08 11.83 -15.59
N GLN A 72 -22.95 12.29 -14.68
CA GLN A 72 -22.70 13.47 -13.84
C GLN A 72 -22.10 13.11 -12.48
N ILE A 73 -22.14 11.84 -12.08
CA ILE A 73 -21.65 11.39 -10.76
C ILE A 73 -20.16 11.71 -10.61
N GLU A 74 -19.33 11.36 -11.61
CA GLU A 74 -17.89 11.63 -11.55
C GLU A 74 -17.57 13.13 -11.65
N VAL A 75 -18.41 13.93 -12.32
CA VAL A 75 -18.27 15.39 -12.35
C VAL A 75 -18.50 15.98 -10.96
N LEU A 76 -19.60 15.60 -10.30
CA LEU A 76 -19.90 16.04 -8.94
C LEU A 76 -18.85 15.55 -7.94
N LYS A 77 -18.46 14.28 -8.03
CA LYS A 77 -17.39 13.69 -7.20
C LYS A 77 -16.12 14.51 -7.29
N THR A 78 -15.63 14.73 -8.52
CA THR A 78 -14.41 15.50 -8.77
C THR A 78 -14.55 16.92 -8.21
N ALA A 79 -15.67 17.60 -8.48
CA ALA A 79 -15.88 18.95 -7.98
C ALA A 79 -15.87 19.01 -6.44
N MET A 80 -16.53 18.07 -5.77
CA MET A 80 -16.60 17.99 -4.31
C MET A 80 -15.25 17.64 -3.66
N THR A 81 -14.40 16.84 -4.30
CA THR A 81 -13.14 16.37 -3.69
C THR A 81 -11.92 17.23 -4.05
N THR A 82 -12.02 18.11 -5.06
CA THR A 82 -10.85 18.87 -5.55
C THR A 82 -10.94 20.39 -5.33
N ARG A 83 -12.06 20.89 -4.81
CA ARG A 83 -12.32 22.34 -4.66
C ARG A 83 -12.55 22.76 -3.20
N PRO A 84 -11.49 22.94 -2.39
CA PRO A 84 -11.60 23.37 -0.99
C PRO A 84 -12.28 24.72 -0.79
N GLU A 85 -12.25 25.57 -1.81
CA GLU A 85 -12.85 26.91 -1.83
C GLU A 85 -14.34 26.94 -2.18
N THR A 86 -14.92 25.78 -2.54
CA THR A 86 -16.33 25.61 -2.87
C THR A 86 -17.04 24.89 -1.72
N ALA A 87 -18.22 25.34 -1.34
CA ALA A 87 -19.14 24.59 -0.48
C ALA A 87 -20.24 23.92 -1.30
N PHE A 88 -20.64 22.71 -0.92
CA PHE A 88 -21.79 22.01 -1.49
C PHE A 88 -22.93 21.93 -0.48
N VAL A 89 -24.13 22.33 -0.88
CA VAL A 89 -25.36 22.15 -0.11
C VAL A 89 -26.31 21.31 -0.93
N ILE A 90 -26.58 20.09 -0.48
CA ILE A 90 -27.29 19.08 -1.25
C ILE A 90 -28.60 18.72 -0.54
N PHE A 91 -29.70 19.00 -1.22
CA PHE A 91 -31.05 18.57 -0.85
C PHE A 91 -31.46 17.45 -1.79
N SER A 92 -31.25 16.20 -1.37
CA SER A 92 -31.47 15.05 -2.24
C SER A 92 -32.85 14.45 -2.04
N ASP A 93 -33.52 13.95 -3.07
CA ASP A 93 -34.71 13.09 -2.94
C ASP A 93 -34.33 11.74 -2.31
N GLY A 94 -34.85 11.49 -1.12
CA GLY A 94 -34.70 10.25 -0.37
C GLY A 94 -36.01 9.54 -0.07
N CYS A 95 -37.16 9.99 -0.54
CA CYS A 95 -38.41 9.22 -0.45
C CYS A 95 -38.61 8.30 -1.64
N CYS A 96 -38.35 8.80 -2.83
CA CYS A 96 -39.10 8.36 -3.99
C CYS A 96 -38.17 7.91 -5.12
N ALA A 97 -37.02 8.57 -5.24
CA ALA A 97 -35.99 8.25 -6.21
C ALA A 97 -34.61 7.98 -5.57
N VAL A 98 -34.59 7.35 -4.40
CA VAL A 98 -33.38 7.08 -3.59
C VAL A 98 -32.20 6.55 -4.43
N ALA A 99 -32.44 5.51 -5.24
CA ALA A 99 -31.38 4.85 -6.00
C ALA A 99 -30.73 5.76 -7.04
N GLY A 100 -31.50 6.68 -7.63
CA GLY A 100 -31.02 7.64 -8.63
C GLY A 100 -30.51 8.96 -8.05
N ASN A 101 -30.83 9.26 -6.80
CA ASN A 101 -30.58 10.56 -6.17
C ASN A 101 -29.73 10.46 -4.92
N LEU A 102 -30.27 9.97 -3.80
CA LEU A 102 -29.56 9.94 -2.52
C LEU A 102 -28.39 8.94 -2.52
N THR A 103 -28.57 7.75 -3.11
CA THR A 103 -27.53 6.69 -3.15
C THR A 103 -26.22 7.14 -3.80
N PRO A 104 -26.19 7.73 -5.01
CA PRO A 104 -24.92 8.14 -5.63
C PRO A 104 -24.21 9.25 -4.84
N ILE A 105 -24.94 10.19 -4.21
CA ILE A 105 -24.33 11.23 -3.37
C ILE A 105 -23.71 10.62 -2.10
N VAL A 106 -24.43 9.72 -1.42
CA VAL A 106 -23.88 8.99 -0.25
C VAL A 106 -22.65 8.17 -0.65
N LYS A 107 -22.63 7.59 -1.86
CA LYS A 107 -21.44 6.90 -2.37
C LYS A 107 -20.25 7.85 -2.53
N ILE A 108 -20.44 9.03 -3.11
CA ILE A 108 -19.38 10.05 -3.22
C ILE A 108 -18.81 10.39 -1.85
N LEU A 109 -19.69 10.62 -0.86
CA LEU A 109 -19.27 10.94 0.49
C LEU A 109 -18.55 9.77 1.16
N ASN A 110 -19.03 8.54 1.05
CA ASN A 110 -18.32 7.38 1.59
C ASN A 110 -16.96 7.12 0.93
N ASP A 111 -16.85 7.30 -0.39
CA ASP A 111 -15.58 7.18 -1.10
C ASP A 111 -14.56 8.20 -0.55
N ALA A 112 -15.02 9.42 -0.23
CA ALA A 112 -14.16 10.49 0.27
C ALA A 112 -13.83 10.35 1.77
N THR A 113 -14.85 10.13 2.61
CA THR A 113 -14.73 10.18 4.08
C THR A 113 -14.45 8.83 4.72
N GLN A 114 -14.75 7.74 4.02
CA GLN A 114 -14.72 6.37 4.54
C GLN A 114 -15.58 6.16 5.80
N TRP A 115 -16.62 6.98 5.99
CA TRP A 115 -17.48 6.92 7.18
C TRP A 115 -18.40 5.70 7.24
N GLY A 116 -18.59 4.99 6.12
CA GLY A 116 -19.49 3.83 6.06
C GLY A 116 -20.96 4.20 6.27
N ILE A 117 -21.36 5.40 5.83
CA ILE A 117 -22.75 5.89 5.84
C ILE A 117 -23.63 4.88 5.13
N SER A 118 -24.77 4.54 5.73
CA SER A 118 -25.71 3.57 5.18
C SER A 118 -27.10 4.16 5.02
N LEU A 119 -27.83 3.61 4.06
CA LEU A 119 -29.21 3.99 3.72
C LEU A 119 -30.12 2.79 4.05
N PRO A 120 -30.56 2.62 5.31
CA PRO A 120 -31.51 1.57 5.67
C PRO A 120 -32.77 1.68 4.84
N ALA A 121 -33.38 0.55 4.44
CA ALA A 121 -34.58 0.52 3.59
C ALA A 121 -35.86 1.10 4.27
N THR A 122 -35.77 1.56 5.51
CA THR A 122 -36.91 2.09 6.27
C THR A 122 -37.13 3.57 5.96
N GLN A 123 -38.25 3.87 5.32
CA GLN A 123 -38.70 5.23 5.08
C GLN A 123 -39.56 5.74 6.24
N VAL A 124 -39.39 7.02 6.57
CA VAL A 124 -40.25 7.78 7.47
C VAL A 124 -41.24 8.54 6.62
N GLY A 125 -42.53 8.21 6.72
CA GLY A 125 -43.60 8.91 5.99
C GLY A 125 -44.16 10.11 6.76
N GLY A 126 -44.89 10.98 6.04
CA GLY A 126 -45.57 12.13 6.63
C GLY A 126 -44.65 13.32 6.95
N LYS A 127 -45.18 14.30 7.67
CA LYS A 127 -44.46 15.51 8.09
C LYS A 127 -43.43 15.18 9.16
N VAL A 128 -42.28 15.84 9.07
CA VAL A 128 -41.12 15.59 9.91
C VAL A 128 -40.65 16.90 10.54
N ALA A 129 -40.47 16.87 11.86
CA ALA A 129 -39.78 17.92 12.61
C ALA A 129 -38.45 17.36 13.11
N ALA A 130 -37.37 17.57 12.36
CA ALA A 130 -36.04 17.06 12.67
C ALA A 130 -35.33 18.01 13.67
N PRO A 131 -35.09 17.59 14.92
CA PRO A 131 -34.44 18.45 15.91
C PRO A 131 -32.98 18.71 15.55
N LEU A 132 -32.51 19.93 15.82
CA LEU A 132 -31.09 20.29 15.73
C LEU A 132 -30.31 19.57 16.84
N ASN A 133 -29.21 18.94 16.47
CA ASN A 133 -28.25 18.39 17.42
C ASN A 133 -27.43 19.53 18.04
N THR A 134 -27.88 20.04 19.18
CA THR A 134 -27.22 21.13 19.89
C THR A 134 -25.84 20.76 20.46
N ALA A 135 -25.46 19.48 20.44
CA ALA A 135 -24.11 19.02 20.77
C ALA A 135 -23.16 19.00 19.56
N SER A 136 -23.65 19.22 18.34
CA SER A 136 -22.80 19.36 17.16
C SER A 136 -22.01 20.68 17.24
N PRO A 137 -20.68 20.68 16.98
CA PRO A 137 -19.91 21.92 16.90
C PRO A 137 -20.38 22.83 15.76
N TYR A 138 -21.05 22.28 14.75
CA TYR A 138 -21.48 23.01 13.55
C TYR A 138 -22.88 23.64 13.68
N GLN A 139 -23.52 23.55 14.85
CA GLN A 139 -24.94 23.89 15.04
C GLN A 139 -25.26 25.39 14.93
N ALA A 140 -24.28 26.27 15.16
CA ALA A 140 -24.52 27.71 15.39
C ALA A 140 -25.29 28.39 14.24
N SER A 141 -25.00 28.02 13.00
CA SER A 141 -25.65 28.57 11.80
C SER A 141 -27.11 28.13 11.62
N PHE A 142 -27.58 27.14 12.39
CA PHE A 142 -28.83 26.41 12.15
C PHE A 142 -29.88 26.59 13.24
N SER A 143 -29.61 27.41 14.25
CA SER A 143 -30.51 27.64 15.39
C SER A 143 -31.91 28.16 15.00
N SER A 144 -32.00 29.01 13.96
CA SER A 144 -33.27 29.52 13.39
C SER A 144 -34.11 28.44 12.70
N LEU A 145 -33.51 27.29 12.42
CA LEU A 145 -34.11 26.14 11.76
C LEU A 145 -34.26 24.97 12.73
N ASN A 146 -34.48 25.20 14.03
CA ASN A 146 -34.71 24.14 15.00
C ASN A 146 -36.19 24.07 15.44
N PRO A 147 -36.95 23.02 15.08
CA PRO A 147 -36.57 21.91 14.20
C PRO A 147 -36.57 22.29 12.71
N LEU A 148 -35.83 21.53 11.90
CA LEU A 148 -35.94 21.62 10.45
C LEU A 148 -37.18 20.84 10.03
N GLN A 149 -38.08 21.53 9.33
CA GLN A 149 -39.29 20.91 8.82
C GLN A 149 -38.98 20.20 7.50
N GLY A 150 -39.60 19.05 7.30
CA GLY A 150 -39.51 18.26 6.08
C GLY A 150 -40.66 17.26 6.03
N ALA A 151 -40.56 16.32 5.12
CA ALA A 151 -41.49 15.21 4.97
C ALA A 151 -40.78 14.00 4.34
N ALA A 152 -41.44 12.84 4.39
CA ALA A 152 -41.14 11.64 3.62
C ALA A 152 -39.65 11.45 3.28
N TYR A 153 -38.88 10.69 4.08
CA TYR A 153 -37.44 10.52 3.82
C TYR A 153 -36.93 9.13 4.19
N LEU A 154 -35.84 8.71 3.57
CA LEU A 154 -35.04 7.56 4.01
C LEU A 154 -34.02 8.02 5.04
N THR A 155 -33.98 7.38 6.20
CA THR A 155 -33.01 7.76 7.23
C THR A 155 -31.58 7.53 6.74
N ILE A 156 -30.67 8.47 7.03
CA ILE A 156 -29.24 8.30 6.78
C ILE A 156 -28.61 7.80 8.09
N SER A 157 -27.94 6.67 8.07
CA SER A 157 -27.38 6.02 9.26
C SER A 157 -25.85 5.98 9.25
N ASN A 158 -25.27 5.72 10.43
CA ASN A 158 -23.83 5.59 10.65
C ASN A 158 -23.03 6.90 10.42
N VAL A 159 -23.66 8.05 10.66
CA VAL A 159 -23.01 9.37 10.61
C VAL A 159 -22.27 9.60 11.93
N PRO A 160 -21.03 10.16 11.94
CA PRO A 160 -20.40 10.61 13.18
C PRO A 160 -21.32 11.56 13.94
N THR A 161 -21.54 11.30 15.23
CA THR A 161 -22.50 12.09 16.03
C THR A 161 -22.22 13.59 16.05
N PRO A 162 -20.96 14.08 16.11
CA PRO A 162 -20.67 15.52 15.99
C PRO A 162 -21.08 16.11 14.63
N ASN A 163 -21.14 15.31 13.58
CA ASN A 163 -21.45 15.73 12.21
C ASN A 163 -22.94 15.62 11.86
N ALA A 164 -23.70 14.83 12.61
CA ALA A 164 -25.15 14.75 12.48
C ALA A 164 -25.79 16.06 12.98
N LEU A 165 -26.19 16.92 12.05
CA LEU A 165 -26.75 18.25 12.34
C LEU A 165 -28.23 18.18 12.72
N TYR A 166 -29.04 17.51 11.91
CA TYR A 166 -30.46 17.29 12.16
C TYR A 166 -30.71 15.81 12.38
N LEU A 167 -31.28 15.46 13.52
CA LEU A 167 -31.52 14.08 13.90
C LEU A 167 -32.90 13.62 13.43
N PRO A 168 -33.14 12.30 13.31
CA PRO A 168 -34.48 11.78 13.07
C PRO A 168 -35.46 12.29 14.13
N GLN A 169 -36.69 12.57 13.72
CA GLN A 169 -37.75 12.99 14.63
C GLN A 169 -37.89 12.03 15.81
N GLY A 170 -38.04 12.58 17.02
CA GLY A 170 -38.17 11.80 18.26
C GLY A 170 -36.84 11.35 18.88
N THR A 171 -35.70 11.65 18.25
CA THR A 171 -34.38 11.39 18.84
C THR A 171 -34.14 12.30 20.05
N ALA A 172 -33.68 11.72 21.16
CA ALA A 172 -33.27 12.47 22.34
C ALA A 172 -31.90 13.15 22.11
N VAL A 173 -31.77 14.40 22.57
CA VAL A 173 -30.53 15.20 22.48
C VAL A 173 -30.04 15.49 23.91
N PRO A 174 -28.75 15.26 24.25
CA PRO A 174 -27.65 14.83 23.38
C PRO A 174 -27.67 13.33 23.07
N VAL A 175 -27.10 12.96 21.92
CA VAL A 175 -26.91 11.56 21.54
C VAL A 175 -25.62 11.03 22.16
N ALA A 176 -25.69 9.96 22.96
CA ALA A 176 -24.54 9.39 23.66
C ALA A 176 -23.65 8.49 22.76
N ALA A 177 -24.18 7.97 21.66
CA ALA A 177 -23.43 7.09 20.76
C ALA A 177 -22.42 7.87 19.91
N ALA A 178 -21.30 7.25 19.55
CA ALA A 178 -20.29 7.86 18.68
C ALA A 178 -20.76 8.04 17.22
N ARG A 179 -21.72 7.20 16.79
CA ARG A 179 -22.36 7.22 15.47
C ARG A 179 -23.87 7.26 15.67
N THR A 180 -24.58 7.94 14.78
CA THR A 180 -26.04 8.10 14.86
C THR A 180 -26.68 8.14 13.47
N SER A 181 -28.00 8.15 13.46
CA SER A 181 -28.80 8.48 12.28
C SER A 181 -29.04 9.99 12.17
N ALA A 182 -29.20 10.49 10.96
CA ALA A 182 -29.42 11.89 10.65
C ALA A 182 -30.53 12.07 9.59
N TYR A 183 -31.32 13.12 9.76
CA TYR A 183 -32.10 13.74 8.68
C TYR A 183 -31.21 14.65 7.82
N GLY A 184 -30.21 15.29 8.42
CA GLY A 184 -29.22 16.07 7.68
C GLY A 184 -27.90 16.14 8.44
N PHE A 185 -26.80 16.15 7.72
CA PHE A 185 -25.47 16.15 8.31
C PHE A 185 -24.48 17.01 7.53
N PHE A 186 -23.37 17.33 8.19
CA PHE A 186 -22.31 18.16 7.66
C PHE A 186 -20.98 17.39 7.59
N VAL A 187 -20.32 17.51 6.45
CA VAL A 187 -18.98 17.00 6.22
C VAL A 187 -18.01 18.19 6.12
N PRO A 188 -17.09 18.36 7.08
CA PRO A 188 -16.07 19.40 7.00
C PRO A 188 -15.08 19.11 5.87
N LYS A 189 -14.37 20.14 5.40
CA LYS A 189 -13.28 20.03 4.40
C LYS A 189 -12.23 18.99 4.80
N SER A 190 -11.99 18.97 6.11
CA SER A 190 -11.12 18.10 6.88
C SER A 190 -11.41 16.61 6.60
N ALA A 191 -12.66 16.18 6.74
CA ALA A 191 -13.11 14.83 6.44
C ALA A 191 -13.22 14.51 4.94
N MET A 192 -13.14 15.52 4.07
CA MET A 192 -13.20 15.38 2.61
C MET A 192 -11.80 15.31 1.97
N ASN A 193 -10.75 14.99 2.73
CA ASN A 193 -9.36 14.94 2.27
C ASN A 193 -8.89 16.25 1.59
N GLY A 194 -9.30 17.40 2.16
CA GLY A 194 -8.99 18.72 1.60
C GLY A 194 -9.91 19.16 0.46
N GLY A 195 -11.01 18.44 0.23
CA GLY A 195 -12.10 18.84 -0.66
C GLY A 195 -13.04 19.90 -0.09
N SER A 196 -14.19 20.04 -0.71
CA SER A 196 -15.28 20.96 -0.33
C SER A 196 -15.95 20.54 0.98
N CYS A 197 -16.34 21.51 1.82
CA CYS A 197 -17.32 21.23 2.87
C CYS A 197 -18.68 20.89 2.22
N THR A 198 -19.40 19.91 2.77
CA THR A 198 -20.67 19.43 2.19
C THR A 198 -21.76 19.30 3.23
N PHE A 199 -22.93 19.86 2.94
CA PHE A 199 -24.17 19.55 3.66
C PHE A 199 -25.02 18.61 2.82
N LEU A 200 -25.60 17.60 3.46
CA LEU A 200 -26.56 16.69 2.82
C LEU A 200 -27.78 16.54 3.72
N THR A 201 -28.97 16.75 3.15
CA THR A 201 -30.24 16.33 3.76
C THR A 201 -30.72 15.02 3.13
N ALA A 202 -31.47 14.27 3.92
CA ALA A 202 -32.06 13.00 3.55
C ALA A 202 -33.23 13.13 2.58
N ASP A 203 -33.88 14.30 2.53
CA ASP A 203 -34.87 14.61 1.51
C ASP A 203 -34.80 16.10 1.09
N ALA A 204 -35.38 16.45 -0.06
CA ALA A 204 -35.53 17.82 -0.55
C ALA A 204 -36.84 18.51 -0.07
N SER A 205 -37.69 17.76 0.63
CA SER A 205 -38.93 18.20 1.26
C SER A 205 -38.86 19.37 2.25
N PRO A 206 -37.71 19.86 2.78
CA PRO A 206 -37.67 21.14 3.47
C PRO A 206 -38.12 22.34 2.62
N PHE A 207 -38.18 22.16 1.30
CA PHE A 207 -38.74 23.13 0.36
C PHE A 207 -40.13 22.73 -0.17
N GLY A 208 -40.71 21.62 0.29
CA GLY A 208 -41.97 21.10 -0.24
C GLY A 208 -43.20 21.65 0.47
N THR A 209 -44.30 21.85 -0.26
CA THR A 209 -45.59 22.22 0.36
C THR A 209 -46.14 21.13 1.29
N ASP A 210 -45.69 19.89 1.15
CA ASP A 210 -46.03 18.76 2.02
C ASP A 210 -45.44 18.90 3.44
N SER A 211 -44.39 19.72 3.61
CA SER A 211 -43.85 20.13 4.91
C SER A 211 -44.44 21.45 5.44
N ASP A 212 -45.54 21.93 4.87
CA ASP A 212 -46.13 23.27 5.11
C ASP A 212 -45.17 24.42 4.81
N THR A 213 -44.18 24.19 3.94
CA THR A 213 -43.19 25.22 3.62
C THR A 213 -43.82 26.38 2.85
N THR A 214 -43.39 27.59 3.19
CA THR A 214 -43.71 28.83 2.49
C THR A 214 -42.43 29.43 1.91
N GLN A 215 -42.56 30.36 0.96
CA GLN A 215 -41.39 31.09 0.43
C GLN A 215 -40.56 31.76 1.54
N ALA A 216 -41.21 32.28 2.60
CA ALA A 216 -40.50 32.87 3.74
C ALA A 216 -39.63 31.84 4.45
N ARG A 217 -40.14 30.63 4.68
CA ARG A 217 -39.38 29.54 5.28
C ARG A 217 -38.24 29.06 4.38
N SER A 218 -38.46 29.02 3.07
CA SER A 218 -37.39 28.70 2.10
C SER A 218 -36.29 29.75 2.07
N ASN A 219 -36.63 31.03 2.25
CA ASN A 219 -35.64 32.09 2.41
C ASN A 219 -34.79 31.87 3.67
N GLU A 220 -35.41 31.49 4.80
CA GLU A 220 -34.69 31.15 6.04
C GLU A 220 -33.75 29.95 5.85
N ILE A 221 -34.21 28.91 5.16
CA ILE A 221 -33.39 27.72 4.87
C ILE A 221 -32.17 28.12 4.04
N ILE A 222 -32.36 28.79 2.90
CA ILE A 222 -31.26 29.24 2.06
C ILE A 222 -30.32 30.19 2.83
N ALA A 223 -30.86 31.09 3.65
CA ALA A 223 -30.04 32.00 4.44
C ALA A 223 -29.14 31.26 5.44
N ALA A 224 -29.67 30.28 6.18
CA ALA A 224 -28.91 29.50 7.15
C ALA A 224 -27.79 28.67 6.50
N PHE A 225 -28.10 27.93 5.42
CA PHE A 225 -27.10 27.13 4.71
C PHE A 225 -26.08 28.01 3.98
N ALA A 226 -26.50 29.15 3.42
CA ALA A 226 -25.57 30.12 2.82
C ALA A 226 -24.65 30.74 3.88
N LYS A 227 -25.16 31.12 5.05
CA LYS A 227 -24.34 31.59 6.18
C LYS A 227 -23.32 30.52 6.58
N ALA A 228 -23.78 29.28 6.79
CA ALA A 228 -22.91 28.17 7.16
C ALA A 228 -21.79 27.92 6.12
N ALA A 229 -22.08 28.15 4.84
CA ALA A 229 -21.14 27.93 3.74
C ALA A 229 -20.18 29.11 3.47
N LEU A 230 -20.64 30.35 3.62
CA LEU A 230 -19.97 31.53 3.08
C LEU A 230 -19.43 32.49 4.14
N ASP A 231 -20.06 32.56 5.31
CA ASP A 231 -19.65 33.51 6.36
C ASP A 231 -18.40 33.00 7.09
N GLU A 232 -17.57 33.92 7.59
CA GLU A 232 -16.32 33.58 8.31
C GLU A 232 -16.56 32.75 9.58
N ASP A 233 -17.70 32.96 10.25
CA ASP A 233 -18.19 32.20 11.40
C ASP A 233 -19.14 31.05 11.02
N GLY A 234 -19.23 30.72 9.74
CA GLY A 234 -20.04 29.63 9.22
C GLY A 234 -19.40 28.26 9.47
N ALA A 235 -20.23 27.21 9.54
CA ALA A 235 -19.76 25.83 9.77
C ALA A 235 -18.65 25.34 8.81
N CYS A 236 -18.59 25.84 7.57
CA CYS A 236 -17.51 25.53 6.61
C CYS A 236 -16.14 26.12 6.96
N ASN A 237 -16.11 27.09 7.87
CA ASN A 237 -14.92 27.76 8.38
C ASN A 237 -14.71 27.49 9.89
N GLU A 238 -15.66 26.79 10.54
CA GLU A 238 -15.54 26.36 11.93
C GLU A 238 -14.33 25.42 12.08
N ALA A 239 -13.35 25.86 12.85
CA ALA A 239 -12.17 25.08 13.17
C ALA A 239 -12.52 24.04 14.25
N VAL A 240 -13.01 22.88 13.83
CA VAL A 240 -13.14 21.72 14.71
C VAL A 240 -11.83 20.94 14.69
N PRO A 241 -11.33 20.46 15.86
CA PRO A 241 -10.15 19.61 15.88
C PRO A 241 -10.29 18.45 14.89
N ASP A 242 -9.38 18.44 13.93
CA ASP A 242 -9.32 17.50 12.80
C ASP A 242 -7.97 16.79 12.85
N VAL A 243 -7.88 15.84 13.77
CA VAL A 243 -6.75 14.91 13.81
C VAL A 243 -7.12 13.74 12.91
N ASP A 244 -6.22 13.31 12.01
CA ASP A 244 -6.47 12.17 11.13
C ASP A 244 -5.19 11.33 11.02
N LEU A 245 -5.09 10.26 11.82
CA LEU A 245 -3.94 9.39 11.91
C LEU A 245 -4.09 8.19 10.98
N SER A 246 -3.42 8.29 9.84
CA SER A 246 -3.26 7.16 8.94
C SER A 246 -2.12 6.24 9.38
N VAL A 247 -2.29 4.92 9.19
CA VAL A 247 -1.23 3.92 9.40
C VAL A 247 -0.90 3.20 8.11
N THR A 248 0.38 2.88 7.91
CA THR A 248 0.83 1.98 6.86
C THR A 248 1.78 0.94 7.42
N PHE A 249 1.72 -0.28 6.86
CA PHE A 249 2.62 -1.37 7.22
C PHE A 249 3.10 -2.07 5.96
N THR A 250 4.38 -1.90 5.64
CA THR A 250 4.94 -2.29 4.34
C THR A 250 6.25 -3.05 4.50
N GLY A 251 6.50 -3.96 3.57
CA GLY A 251 7.75 -4.72 3.46
C GLY A 251 7.63 -5.79 2.37
N PRO A 252 8.62 -6.69 2.23
CA PRO A 252 8.57 -7.78 1.27
C PRO A 252 7.35 -8.68 1.49
N ALA A 253 6.61 -9.01 0.43
CA ALA A 253 5.47 -9.94 0.57
C ALA A 253 5.93 -11.38 0.86
N ALA A 254 7.09 -11.79 0.34
CA ALA A 254 7.66 -13.12 0.54
C ALA A 254 8.68 -13.11 1.70
N LEU A 255 8.18 -13.31 2.92
CA LEU A 255 9.03 -13.29 4.11
C LEU A 255 9.85 -14.58 4.22
N ALA A 256 11.16 -14.46 4.18
CA ALA A 256 12.08 -15.57 4.38
C ALA A 256 12.25 -15.92 5.88
N ALA A 257 12.92 -17.05 6.14
CA ALA A 257 13.35 -17.43 7.49
C ALA A 257 14.47 -16.52 8.04
N ALA A 258 15.19 -15.82 7.17
CA ALA A 258 16.12 -14.78 7.59
C ALA A 258 15.36 -13.48 7.92
N PRO A 259 15.81 -12.69 8.92
CA PRO A 259 15.18 -11.42 9.24
C PRO A 259 15.12 -10.46 8.05
N GLN A 260 13.93 -9.92 7.76
CA GLN A 260 13.72 -8.89 6.75
C GLN A 260 13.10 -7.64 7.36
N THR A 261 13.42 -6.48 6.82
CA THR A 261 12.95 -5.19 7.34
C THR A 261 11.55 -4.86 6.84
N TYR A 262 10.69 -4.45 7.77
CA TYR A 262 9.37 -3.90 7.55
C TYR A 262 9.30 -2.49 8.14
N THR A 263 8.45 -1.66 7.57
CA THR A 263 8.22 -0.28 8.00
C THR A 263 6.78 -0.14 8.48
N LEU A 264 6.61 0.27 9.74
CA LEU A 264 5.36 0.78 10.30
C LEU A 264 5.45 2.30 10.31
N GLN A 265 4.54 2.98 9.60
CA GLN A 265 4.49 4.44 9.58
C GLN A 265 3.12 4.92 10.03
N VAL A 266 3.12 5.99 10.82
CA VAL A 266 1.92 6.73 11.20
C VAL A 266 2.08 8.17 10.77
N LYS A 267 1.07 8.73 10.13
CA LYS A 267 1.06 10.11 9.66
C LYS A 267 -0.25 10.80 10.01
N ASN A 268 -0.13 12.03 10.52
CA ASN A 268 -1.27 12.91 10.69
C ASN A 268 -1.56 13.63 9.36
N LEU A 269 -2.65 13.23 8.71
CA LEU A 269 -3.21 13.84 7.51
C LEU A 269 -4.15 15.00 7.86
N GLY A 270 -4.51 15.14 9.14
CA GLY A 270 -5.46 16.12 9.62
C GLY A 270 -4.86 17.51 9.76
N SER A 271 -5.70 18.52 9.66
CA SER A 271 -5.33 19.94 9.77
C SER A 271 -5.11 20.41 11.21
N THR A 272 -5.33 19.53 12.20
CA THR A 272 -5.04 19.76 13.62
C THR A 272 -3.97 18.80 14.12
N ALA A 273 -3.02 19.29 14.91
CA ALA A 273 -1.98 18.47 15.51
C ALA A 273 -2.60 17.47 16.51
N SER A 274 -2.09 16.23 16.57
CA SER A 274 -2.45 15.33 17.66
C SER A 274 -1.75 15.81 18.93
N THR A 275 -2.50 15.99 20.01
CA THR A 275 -1.99 16.59 21.26
C THR A 275 -1.66 15.56 22.33
N VAL A 276 -2.11 14.32 22.15
CA VAL A 276 -1.94 13.21 23.10
C VAL A 276 -1.20 12.08 22.39
N PRO A 277 -0.12 11.53 22.97
CA PRO A 277 0.54 10.34 22.45
C PRO A 277 -0.44 9.16 22.34
N THR A 278 -0.32 8.39 21.27
CA THR A 278 -1.15 7.19 21.00
C THR A 278 -0.25 5.97 20.76
N THR A 279 -0.83 4.84 20.36
CA THR A 279 -0.07 3.63 20.02
C THR A 279 -0.43 3.10 18.65
N ALA A 280 0.59 2.63 17.91
CA ALA A 280 0.43 1.88 16.68
C ALA A 280 0.80 0.41 16.95
N SER A 281 -0.16 -0.49 16.84
CA SER A 281 0.04 -1.92 17.04
C SER A 281 0.05 -2.67 15.72
N VAL A 282 0.81 -3.77 15.68
CA VAL A 282 0.84 -4.72 14.58
C VAL A 282 0.60 -6.10 15.16
N THR A 283 -0.45 -6.77 14.71
CA THR A 283 -0.72 -8.18 15.03
C THR A 283 -0.08 -9.06 13.97
N LEU A 284 0.77 -9.98 14.40
CA LEU A 284 1.45 -10.94 13.53
C LEU A 284 0.77 -12.31 13.57
N PRO A 285 0.62 -12.99 12.43
CA PRO A 285 0.06 -14.34 12.39
C PRO A 285 0.97 -15.36 13.11
N ALA A 286 0.41 -16.53 13.43
CA ALA A 286 1.17 -17.60 14.06
C ALA A 286 2.37 -18.04 13.19
N GLY A 287 3.53 -18.23 13.81
CA GLY A 287 4.78 -18.54 13.10
C GLY A 287 5.53 -17.31 12.57
N TYR A 288 5.02 -16.09 12.77
CA TYR A 288 5.70 -14.85 12.43
C TYR A 288 6.12 -14.13 13.70
N THR A 289 7.35 -13.64 13.76
CA THR A 289 7.90 -12.99 14.96
C THR A 289 8.60 -11.70 14.59
N ALA A 290 8.40 -10.67 15.42
CA ALA A 290 9.23 -9.47 15.37
C ALA A 290 10.53 -9.70 16.15
N GLN A 291 11.64 -9.30 15.56
CA GLN A 291 12.96 -9.32 16.16
C GLN A 291 13.51 -7.89 16.22
N GLN A 292 14.34 -7.62 17.23
CA GLN A 292 15.03 -6.33 17.39
C GLN A 292 14.07 -5.14 17.30
N LEU A 293 13.08 -5.09 18.20
CA LEU A 293 12.14 -3.97 18.24
C LEU A 293 12.88 -2.65 18.48
N PRO A 294 12.61 -1.60 17.68
CA PRO A 294 13.25 -0.31 17.83
C PRO A 294 12.76 0.40 19.11
N ASN A 295 13.46 1.44 19.52
CA ASN A 295 13.08 2.26 20.67
C ASN A 295 11.65 2.81 20.50
N GLY A 296 10.88 2.75 21.59
CA GLY A 296 9.47 3.12 21.59
C GLY A 296 8.53 1.98 21.17
N CYS A 297 9.04 0.81 20.78
CA CYS A 297 8.25 -0.37 20.50
C CYS A 297 8.44 -1.48 21.55
N ALA A 298 7.37 -2.21 21.86
CA ALA A 298 7.36 -3.35 22.75
C ALA A 298 6.51 -4.49 22.17
N GLY A 299 6.81 -5.73 22.55
CA GLY A 299 6.01 -6.89 22.14
C GLY A 299 4.59 -6.81 22.71
N LEU A 300 3.61 -7.32 21.97
CA LEU A 300 2.24 -7.43 22.47
C LEU A 300 2.18 -8.49 23.59
N PRO A 301 1.35 -8.27 24.63
CA PRO A 301 1.18 -9.26 25.69
C PRO A 301 0.43 -10.49 25.18
N ALA A 302 0.80 -11.67 25.70
CA ALA A 302 0.08 -12.91 25.42
C ALA A 302 -1.41 -12.77 25.80
N PRO A 303 -2.35 -13.37 25.03
CA PRO A 303 -2.13 -14.34 23.95
C PRO A 303 -1.89 -13.71 22.57
N GLN A 304 -1.81 -12.39 22.47
CA GLN A 304 -1.59 -11.70 21.20
C GLN A 304 -0.14 -11.87 20.74
N ASN A 305 0.07 -11.97 19.43
CA ASN A 305 1.39 -12.03 18.81
C ASN A 305 1.61 -10.77 17.98
N GLY A 306 2.77 -10.12 18.14
CA GLY A 306 3.09 -8.89 17.43
C GLY A 306 3.80 -7.86 18.30
N PHE A 307 3.67 -6.58 17.94
CA PHE A 307 4.31 -5.48 18.65
C PHE A 307 3.46 -4.21 18.63
N ALA A 308 3.73 -3.28 19.53
CA ALA A 308 3.14 -1.95 19.57
C ALA A 308 4.21 -0.89 19.77
N CYS A 309 4.05 0.26 19.10
CA CYS A 309 4.97 1.38 19.11
C CYS A 309 4.26 2.66 19.60
N THR A 310 4.94 3.44 20.45
CA THR A 310 4.43 4.71 20.98
C THR A 310 4.53 5.81 19.93
N VAL A 311 3.40 6.31 19.48
CA VAL A 311 3.29 7.43 18.54
C VAL A 311 3.21 8.73 19.35
N PRO A 312 4.18 9.66 19.24
CA PRO A 312 4.11 10.94 19.93
C PRO A 312 3.02 11.83 19.33
N ALA A 313 2.83 13.02 19.91
CA ALA A 313 2.10 14.10 19.25
C ALA A 313 2.69 14.36 17.85
N LEU A 314 1.84 14.45 16.84
CA LEU A 314 2.19 14.68 15.44
C LEU A 314 1.61 16.01 14.99
N ASP A 315 2.46 16.84 14.40
CA ASP A 315 2.05 18.13 13.81
C ASP A 315 0.95 17.94 12.75
N ALA A 316 0.11 18.95 12.55
CA ALA A 316 -0.91 18.97 11.52
C ALA A 316 -0.30 18.81 10.11
N LEU A 317 -0.95 18.02 9.24
CA LEU A 317 -0.63 17.76 7.82
C LEU A 317 0.74 17.12 7.51
N THR A 318 1.76 17.39 8.32
CA THR A 318 3.16 17.01 8.06
C THR A 318 3.76 16.12 9.14
N GLY A 319 3.10 15.97 10.29
CA GLY A 319 3.59 15.14 11.37
C GLY A 319 3.58 13.65 10.99
N GLU A 320 4.72 12.99 11.07
CA GLU A 320 4.86 11.57 10.82
C GLU A 320 5.90 10.93 11.73
N ILE A 321 5.73 9.63 11.98
CA ILE A 321 6.73 8.79 12.64
C ILE A 321 6.82 7.44 11.92
N SER A 322 8.03 6.88 11.86
CA SER A 322 8.29 5.59 11.20
C SER A 322 9.17 4.71 12.07
N TYR A 323 8.83 3.42 12.11
CA TYR A 323 9.58 2.39 12.81
C TYR A 323 10.02 1.32 11.82
N SER A 324 11.31 0.98 11.84
CA SER A 324 11.84 -0.17 11.12
C SER A 324 11.91 -1.36 12.05
N VAL A 325 11.24 -2.46 11.68
CA VAL A 325 11.16 -3.68 12.48
C VAL A 325 11.64 -4.85 11.64
N ALA A 326 12.51 -5.69 12.18
CA ALA A 326 12.89 -6.93 11.54
C ALA A 326 11.83 -8.00 11.83
N LEU A 327 11.28 -8.64 10.80
CA LEU A 327 10.39 -9.79 10.97
C LEU A 327 11.08 -11.06 10.49
N VAL A 328 10.72 -12.17 11.14
CA VAL A 328 11.13 -13.52 10.77
C VAL A 328 9.90 -14.40 10.66
N ARG A 329 9.89 -15.26 9.64
CA ARG A 329 8.92 -16.35 9.48
C ARG A 329 9.56 -17.67 9.92
N ALA A 330 8.84 -18.45 10.72
CA ALA A 330 9.19 -19.83 11.02
C ALA A 330 9.03 -20.70 9.76
N ALA A 331 9.99 -21.59 9.50
CA ALA A 331 9.95 -22.50 8.37
C ALA A 331 8.61 -23.26 8.34
N GLY A 332 7.98 -23.33 7.16
CA GLY A 332 6.68 -23.99 6.99
C GLY A 332 5.45 -23.21 7.46
N ALA A 333 5.58 -21.99 8.00
CA ALA A 333 4.41 -21.16 8.34
C ALA A 333 3.59 -20.83 7.07
N ALA A 334 2.26 -20.93 7.17
CA ALA A 334 1.37 -20.68 6.04
C ALA A 334 1.33 -19.19 5.65
N PRO A 335 0.96 -18.86 4.38
CA PRO A 335 0.57 -17.51 4.00
C PRO A 335 -0.56 -16.99 4.90
N ALA A 336 -0.44 -15.76 5.37
CA ALA A 336 -1.40 -15.16 6.30
C ALA A 336 -1.30 -13.63 6.25
N SER A 337 -2.37 -12.96 6.68
CA SER A 337 -2.39 -11.51 6.81
C SER A 337 -1.91 -11.05 8.19
N SER A 338 -1.23 -9.91 8.21
CA SER A 338 -0.97 -9.10 9.39
C SER A 338 -1.79 -7.82 9.30
N ALA A 339 -2.24 -7.33 10.45
CA ALA A 339 -2.95 -6.07 10.56
C ALA A 339 -2.18 -5.10 11.45
N ALA A 340 -2.06 -3.86 11.00
CA ALA A 340 -1.57 -2.73 11.76
C ALA A 340 -2.74 -1.81 12.11
N PHE A 341 -2.71 -1.20 13.30
CA PHE A 341 -3.78 -0.37 13.81
C PHE A 341 -3.25 0.77 14.70
N VAL A 342 -3.82 1.96 14.60
CA VAL A 342 -3.53 3.10 15.52
C VAL A 342 -4.69 3.32 16.48
N ASN A 343 -4.43 3.26 17.79
CA ASN A 343 -5.42 3.36 18.87
C ASN A 343 -4.81 3.86 20.19
N PRO A 344 -5.56 4.59 21.07
CA PRO A 344 -6.94 5.07 20.92
C PRO A 344 -7.10 6.05 19.74
N VAL A 345 -8.31 6.11 19.18
CA VAL A 345 -8.76 7.24 18.33
C VAL A 345 -8.50 8.52 19.12
N VAL A 346 -7.70 9.43 18.57
CA VAL A 346 -7.34 10.66 19.27
C VAL A 346 -8.56 11.59 19.30
N ASN A 347 -8.79 12.30 20.42
CA ASN A 347 -9.95 13.21 20.54
C ASN A 347 -10.02 14.17 19.34
N GLY A 348 -11.09 14.07 18.54
CA GLY A 348 -11.31 14.87 17.33
C GLY A 348 -11.15 14.10 16.02
N GLU A 349 -10.61 12.88 16.05
CA GLU A 349 -10.46 12.06 14.85
C GLU A 349 -11.79 11.42 14.42
N THR A 350 -12.24 11.79 13.21
CA THR A 350 -13.53 11.37 12.66
C THR A 350 -13.40 10.40 11.48
N VAL A 351 -12.25 10.42 10.81
CA VAL A 351 -11.84 9.47 9.78
C VAL A 351 -11.01 8.40 10.48
N THR A 352 -11.58 7.22 10.71
CA THR A 352 -10.91 6.14 11.45
C THR A 352 -10.57 4.93 10.58
N ALA A 353 -10.95 4.98 9.30
CA ALA A 353 -10.81 3.84 8.39
C ALA A 353 -9.35 3.64 7.94
N ASN A 354 -8.61 4.73 7.81
CA ASN A 354 -7.18 4.77 7.51
C ASN A 354 -6.29 4.49 8.74
N ASN A 355 -6.87 4.34 9.93
CA ASN A 355 -6.16 3.92 11.14
C ASN A 355 -5.84 2.42 11.13
N THR A 356 -6.21 1.70 10.06
CA THR A 356 -5.91 0.27 9.88
C THR A 356 -5.19 0.04 8.56
N ALA A 357 -4.17 -0.83 8.56
CA ALA A 357 -3.53 -1.34 7.36
C ALA A 357 -3.39 -2.86 7.42
N THR A 358 -3.45 -3.53 6.27
CA THR A 358 -3.27 -4.98 6.16
C THR A 358 -2.09 -5.29 5.24
N LEU A 359 -1.27 -6.27 5.62
CA LEU A 359 -0.21 -6.81 4.79
C LEU A 359 -0.39 -8.31 4.64
N LEU A 360 -0.37 -8.81 3.41
CA LEU A 360 -0.42 -10.25 3.13
C LEU A 360 0.99 -10.81 3.01
N PHE A 361 1.35 -11.76 3.87
CA PHE A 361 2.54 -12.57 3.69
C PHE A 361 2.23 -13.73 2.74
N THR A 362 3.12 -13.89 1.76
CA THR A 362 3.07 -14.91 0.71
C THR A 362 4.29 -15.82 0.85
N THR A 363 4.23 -16.99 0.23
CA THR A 363 5.36 -17.92 0.14
C THR A 363 5.54 -18.38 -1.29
N ALA A 364 6.79 -18.65 -1.70
CA ALA A 364 7.11 -19.12 -3.04
C ALA A 364 8.32 -20.05 -3.00
N ALA A 365 8.32 -21.12 -3.79
CA ALA A 365 9.46 -22.02 -3.89
C ALA A 365 10.51 -21.48 -4.89
N ASP A 366 11.79 -21.75 -4.65
CA ASP A 366 12.91 -21.37 -5.52
C ASP A 366 13.95 -22.49 -5.52
N VAL A 367 13.70 -23.53 -6.33
CA VAL A 367 14.63 -24.63 -6.52
C VAL A 367 15.66 -24.24 -7.58
N ARG A 368 16.94 -24.32 -7.23
CA ARG A 368 18.06 -24.02 -8.12
C ARG A 368 19.00 -25.21 -8.22
N ILE A 369 19.43 -25.53 -9.45
CA ILE A 369 20.41 -26.60 -9.70
C ILE A 369 21.84 -26.05 -9.68
N ASP A 370 22.74 -26.82 -9.09
CA ASP A 370 24.20 -26.63 -9.09
C ASP A 370 24.88 -27.87 -9.68
N LEU A 371 25.72 -27.64 -10.69
CA LEU A 371 26.47 -28.67 -11.43
C LEU A 371 27.94 -28.74 -11.01
N ALA A 372 28.39 -27.94 -10.04
CA ALA A 372 29.80 -27.83 -9.65
C ALA A 372 30.43 -29.15 -9.14
N GLY A 373 29.60 -30.11 -8.73
CA GLY A 373 30.07 -31.44 -8.30
C GLY A 373 30.39 -32.42 -9.44
N LEU A 374 30.20 -32.02 -10.71
CA LEU A 374 30.55 -32.84 -11.88
C LEU A 374 32.02 -32.60 -12.28
N PRO A 375 32.86 -33.65 -12.43
CA PRO A 375 34.19 -33.52 -13.02
C PRO A 375 34.14 -32.92 -14.44
N LEU A 376 34.90 -31.86 -14.69
CA LEU A 376 34.88 -31.18 -16.00
C LEU A 376 35.77 -31.86 -17.05
N SER A 377 36.61 -32.79 -16.64
CA SER A 377 37.53 -33.55 -17.48
C SER A 377 37.60 -35.02 -17.08
N GLY A 378 37.82 -35.91 -18.04
CA GLY A 378 38.08 -37.33 -17.81
C GLY A 378 38.78 -37.98 -19.01
N LYS A 379 39.02 -39.29 -18.96
CA LYS A 379 39.53 -40.06 -20.10
C LYS A 379 38.57 -41.18 -20.47
N LYS A 380 38.57 -41.54 -21.75
CA LYS A 380 37.82 -42.68 -22.25
C LYS A 380 38.30 -43.96 -21.56
N GLY A 381 37.37 -44.81 -21.14
CA GLY A 381 37.64 -46.06 -20.41
C GLY A 381 37.83 -45.88 -18.90
N ASP A 382 38.00 -44.65 -18.41
CA ASP A 382 38.13 -44.39 -16.97
C ASP A 382 36.77 -44.33 -16.29
N ALA A 383 36.75 -44.70 -15.00
CA ALA A 383 35.58 -44.52 -14.15
C ALA A 383 35.31 -43.02 -13.96
N TYR A 384 34.06 -42.63 -14.17
CA TYR A 384 33.57 -41.28 -13.99
C TYR A 384 32.65 -41.22 -12.78
N THR A 385 32.94 -40.40 -11.78
CA THR A 385 32.13 -40.23 -10.56
C THR A 385 32.02 -38.75 -10.20
N GLY A 386 30.80 -38.27 -9.98
CA GLY A 386 30.52 -36.89 -9.57
C GLY A 386 29.12 -36.76 -8.95
N SER A 387 28.66 -35.53 -8.76
CA SER A 387 27.30 -35.25 -8.31
C SER A 387 26.79 -33.90 -8.78
N PHE A 388 25.47 -33.70 -8.73
CA PHE A 388 24.83 -32.39 -8.85
C PHE A 388 23.83 -32.20 -7.71
N GLN A 389 23.48 -30.96 -7.41
CA GLN A 389 22.61 -30.62 -6.28
C GLN A 389 21.46 -29.72 -6.74
N CYS A 390 20.26 -29.91 -6.19
CA CYS A 390 19.17 -28.94 -6.30
C CYS A 390 18.75 -28.46 -4.92
N THR A 391 18.78 -27.15 -4.70
CA THR A 391 18.48 -26.53 -3.40
C THR A 391 17.25 -25.66 -3.51
N ASN A 392 16.27 -25.85 -2.63
CA ASN A 392 15.12 -24.96 -2.50
C ASN A 392 15.47 -23.79 -1.58
N SER A 393 15.84 -22.66 -2.17
CA SER A 393 16.11 -21.39 -1.47
C SER A 393 14.87 -20.53 -1.26
N GLY A 394 13.70 -21.02 -1.68
CA GLY A 394 12.42 -20.32 -1.54
C GLY A 394 11.81 -20.47 -0.15
N THR A 395 10.67 -19.83 0.05
CA THR A 395 9.91 -19.80 1.30
C THR A 395 8.72 -20.77 1.32
N ALA A 396 8.58 -21.59 0.27
CA ALA A 396 7.59 -22.66 0.18
C ALA A 396 8.23 -23.97 -0.30
N ALA A 397 7.63 -25.11 0.04
CA ALA A 397 7.99 -26.39 -0.55
C ALA A 397 7.63 -26.42 -2.05
N MET A 398 8.52 -26.97 -2.88
CA MET A 398 8.21 -27.27 -4.27
C MET A 398 7.73 -28.71 -4.36
N ALA A 399 6.43 -28.91 -4.59
CA ALA A 399 5.90 -30.21 -4.95
C ALA A 399 6.32 -30.57 -6.39
N ASN A 400 6.57 -31.86 -6.64
CA ASN A 400 6.96 -32.36 -7.96
C ASN A 400 8.18 -31.65 -8.56
N ALA A 401 9.13 -31.21 -7.73
CA ALA A 401 10.37 -30.62 -8.19
C ALA A 401 11.18 -31.66 -8.98
N SER A 402 11.61 -31.28 -10.18
CA SER A 402 12.61 -32.02 -10.92
C SER A 402 14.00 -31.71 -10.37
N CYS A 403 14.88 -32.70 -10.35
CA CYS A 403 16.32 -32.50 -10.17
C CYS A 403 17.02 -33.53 -11.03
N THR A 404 17.43 -33.13 -12.23
CA THR A 404 17.95 -34.04 -13.25
C THR A 404 19.01 -33.37 -14.11
N VAL A 405 19.81 -34.17 -14.80
CA VAL A 405 20.77 -33.73 -15.81
C VAL A 405 20.63 -34.56 -17.08
N THR A 406 20.92 -33.96 -18.23
CA THR A 406 20.94 -34.60 -19.55
C THR A 406 22.25 -34.29 -20.25
N GLY A 407 22.62 -35.08 -21.26
CA GLY A 407 23.86 -34.87 -22.01
C GLY A 407 25.14 -35.33 -21.29
N LEU A 408 25.03 -36.22 -20.29
CA LEU A 408 26.20 -36.85 -19.65
C LEU A 408 27.04 -37.65 -20.67
N PRO A 409 28.35 -37.85 -20.40
CA PRO A 409 29.20 -38.71 -21.23
C PRO A 409 28.59 -40.11 -21.44
N ALA A 410 28.79 -40.69 -22.64
CA ALA A 410 28.32 -42.04 -22.93
C ALA A 410 28.88 -43.04 -21.90
N GLY A 411 28.03 -43.96 -21.40
CA GLY A 411 28.36 -44.92 -20.34
C GLY A 411 28.26 -44.36 -18.90
N VAL A 412 27.91 -43.09 -18.72
CA VAL A 412 27.69 -42.44 -17.43
C VAL A 412 26.20 -42.18 -17.18
N GLN A 413 25.70 -42.52 -16.00
CA GLN A 413 24.28 -42.40 -15.65
C GLN A 413 24.08 -41.71 -14.29
N ILE A 414 22.88 -41.15 -14.10
CA ILE A 414 22.43 -40.65 -12.80
C ILE A 414 22.20 -41.86 -11.88
N GLY A 415 22.86 -41.86 -10.73
CA GLY A 415 22.69 -42.85 -9.67
C GLY A 415 21.64 -42.42 -8.64
N ALA A 416 21.81 -42.86 -7.40
CA ALA A 416 20.90 -42.52 -6.31
C ALA A 416 20.93 -41.01 -6.02
N CYS A 417 19.74 -40.43 -5.85
CA CYS A 417 19.56 -39.10 -5.28
C CYS A 417 19.14 -39.23 -3.81
N THR A 418 19.63 -38.32 -2.98
CA THR A 418 19.26 -38.25 -1.56
C THR A 418 18.82 -36.85 -1.16
N LEU A 419 17.80 -36.79 -0.29
CA LEU A 419 17.33 -35.59 0.40
C LEU A 419 17.58 -35.82 1.89
N ASP A 420 18.44 -35.01 2.50
CA ASP A 420 18.86 -35.16 3.91
C ASP A 420 19.29 -36.60 4.28
N GLY A 421 19.96 -37.28 3.35
CA GLY A 421 20.46 -38.66 3.53
C GLY A 421 19.43 -39.76 3.30
N ALA A 422 18.14 -39.44 3.12
CA ALA A 422 17.11 -40.40 2.72
C ALA A 422 17.04 -40.53 1.19
N ALA A 423 16.67 -41.72 0.69
CA ALA A 423 16.49 -41.94 -0.74
C ALA A 423 15.38 -41.03 -1.30
N TRP A 424 15.65 -40.38 -2.42
CA TRP A 424 14.74 -39.46 -3.10
C TRP A 424 14.72 -39.74 -4.60
N THR A 425 13.57 -39.54 -5.25
CA THR A 425 13.41 -39.75 -6.69
C THR A 425 12.78 -38.53 -7.35
N SER A 426 13.27 -38.18 -8.54
CA SER A 426 12.73 -37.08 -9.36
C SER A 426 11.58 -37.59 -10.24
N PRO A 427 10.45 -36.87 -10.36
CA PRO A 427 10.11 -35.66 -9.61
C PRO A 427 9.64 -35.99 -8.19
N GLY A 428 9.94 -35.09 -7.23
CA GLY A 428 9.58 -35.27 -5.81
C GLY A 428 9.48 -33.93 -5.07
N THR A 429 9.03 -33.94 -3.82
CA THR A 429 8.95 -32.70 -3.02
C THR A 429 10.33 -32.31 -2.49
N ILE A 430 10.69 -31.03 -2.61
CA ILE A 430 11.85 -30.42 -1.94
C ILE A 430 11.33 -29.31 -1.02
N SER A 431 11.41 -29.51 0.30
CA SER A 431 10.90 -28.55 1.27
C SER A 431 11.77 -27.29 1.33
N GLU A 432 11.24 -26.22 1.91
CA GLU A 432 11.97 -24.97 2.19
C GLU A 432 13.33 -25.26 2.86
N GLY A 433 14.41 -24.71 2.30
CA GLY A 433 15.78 -24.84 2.82
C GLY A 433 16.47 -26.19 2.57
N GLN A 434 15.78 -27.19 2.02
CA GLN A 434 16.38 -28.50 1.77
C GLN A 434 17.12 -28.58 0.44
N SER A 435 18.06 -29.53 0.36
CA SER A 435 18.84 -29.82 -0.84
C SER A 435 18.80 -31.30 -1.19
N VAL A 436 18.56 -31.60 -2.47
CA VAL A 436 18.71 -32.94 -3.05
C VAL A 436 20.10 -33.05 -3.67
N VAL A 437 20.83 -34.12 -3.38
CA VAL A 437 22.11 -34.43 -4.03
C VAL A 437 21.96 -35.71 -4.84
N CYS A 438 22.24 -35.64 -6.14
CA CYS A 438 22.19 -36.76 -7.06
C CYS A 438 23.60 -37.18 -7.46
N GLN A 439 23.93 -38.46 -7.21
CA GLN A 439 25.21 -39.02 -7.65
C GLN A 439 25.18 -39.32 -9.14
N VAL A 440 26.33 -39.21 -9.80
CA VAL A 440 26.53 -39.57 -11.21
C VAL A 440 27.72 -40.52 -11.28
N ARG A 441 27.53 -41.70 -11.88
CA ARG A 441 28.56 -42.76 -11.92
C ARG A 441 28.51 -43.53 -13.24
N GLY A 442 29.65 -44.06 -13.67
CA GLY A 442 29.77 -44.96 -14.81
C GLY A 442 31.20 -45.00 -15.34
N THR A 443 31.36 -45.46 -16.58
CA THR A 443 32.64 -45.47 -17.31
C THR A 443 32.45 -44.67 -18.58
N ALA A 444 33.34 -43.72 -18.88
CA ALA A 444 33.21 -42.89 -20.07
C ALA A 444 33.60 -43.68 -21.32
N GLU A 445 32.64 -43.97 -22.20
CA GLU A 445 32.86 -44.86 -23.35
C GLU A 445 33.32 -44.14 -24.62
N GLN A 446 33.18 -42.82 -24.66
CA GLN A 446 33.47 -42.00 -25.84
C GLN A 446 34.27 -40.76 -25.46
N ASP A 447 35.32 -40.52 -26.23
CA ASP A 447 36.10 -39.28 -26.25
C ASP A 447 35.35 -38.20 -27.04
N SER A 448 35.02 -37.09 -26.38
CA SER A 448 34.28 -35.95 -26.95
C SER A 448 34.16 -34.80 -25.92
N VAL A 449 33.54 -33.70 -26.34
CA VAL A 449 33.01 -32.66 -25.44
C VAL A 449 31.50 -32.83 -25.32
N PHE A 450 31.02 -33.07 -24.10
CA PHE A 450 29.61 -33.31 -23.80
C PHE A 450 28.96 -32.06 -23.17
N PRO A 451 27.93 -31.47 -23.80
CA PRO A 451 27.18 -30.36 -23.21
C PRO A 451 26.14 -30.90 -22.21
N VAL A 452 26.50 -30.89 -20.93
CA VAL A 452 25.59 -31.32 -19.86
C VAL A 452 24.63 -30.19 -19.51
N GLN A 453 23.34 -30.51 -19.47
CA GLN A 453 22.27 -29.59 -19.12
C GLN A 453 21.54 -30.10 -17.88
N GLY A 454 21.55 -29.31 -16.83
CA GLY A 454 20.82 -29.54 -15.59
C GLY A 454 19.49 -28.79 -15.54
N THR A 455 18.48 -29.45 -14.99
CA THR A 455 17.18 -28.86 -14.65
C THR A 455 16.86 -29.13 -13.18
N GLY A 456 16.61 -28.07 -12.41
CA GLY A 456 16.17 -28.13 -11.02
C GLY A 456 14.96 -27.24 -10.80
N GLY A 457 13.76 -27.83 -10.70
CA GLY A 457 12.52 -27.06 -10.61
C GLY A 457 12.35 -26.09 -11.78
N ASN A 458 12.41 -24.78 -11.48
CA ASN A 458 12.31 -23.70 -12.48
C ASN A 458 13.67 -23.19 -12.98
N SER A 459 14.78 -23.76 -12.49
CA SER A 459 16.15 -23.35 -12.82
C SER A 459 16.80 -24.32 -13.80
N THR A 460 17.65 -23.78 -14.68
CA THR A 460 18.50 -24.57 -15.60
C THR A 460 19.95 -24.08 -15.52
N ALA A 461 20.90 -25.00 -15.68
CA ALA A 461 22.33 -24.71 -15.72
C ALA A 461 23.02 -25.60 -16.76
N ALA A 462 24.12 -25.13 -17.34
CA ALA A 462 24.86 -25.84 -18.37
C ALA A 462 26.35 -25.92 -18.04
N VAL A 463 26.99 -27.03 -18.37
CA VAL A 463 28.46 -27.18 -18.29
C VAL A 463 28.97 -28.09 -19.41
N SER A 464 30.19 -27.86 -19.87
CA SER A 464 30.85 -28.73 -20.85
C SER A 464 31.85 -29.66 -20.16
N ILE A 465 31.75 -30.95 -20.46
CA ILE A 465 32.63 -31.99 -19.90
C ILE A 465 33.49 -32.55 -21.03
N THR A 466 34.80 -32.56 -20.85
CA THR A 466 35.74 -33.04 -21.87
C THR A 466 36.24 -34.44 -21.50
N ILE A 467 36.06 -35.40 -22.38
CA ILE A 467 36.62 -36.75 -22.25
C ILE A 467 37.71 -36.92 -23.30
N ASP A 468 38.94 -37.07 -22.85
CA ASP A 468 40.09 -37.26 -23.72
C ASP A 468 40.23 -38.73 -24.15
N ALA A 469 40.76 -38.95 -25.36
CA ALA A 469 41.16 -40.28 -25.79
C ALA A 469 42.26 -40.83 -24.88
N VAL A 470 42.29 -42.16 -24.69
CA VAL A 470 43.44 -42.81 -24.06
C VAL A 470 44.63 -42.57 -24.98
N ALA A 471 45.68 -41.93 -24.46
CA ALA A 471 46.93 -41.76 -25.20
C ALA A 471 47.42 -43.14 -25.65
N PRO A 472 47.79 -43.34 -26.92
CA PRO A 472 48.39 -44.60 -27.34
C PRO A 472 49.62 -44.86 -26.47
N ASP A 473 49.79 -46.11 -26.00
CA ASP A 473 51.00 -46.50 -25.28
C ASP A 473 52.23 -45.99 -26.05
N PRO A 474 53.22 -45.38 -25.38
CA PRO A 474 54.41 -44.90 -26.08
C PRO A 474 55.01 -46.08 -26.84
N VAL A 475 55.08 -45.95 -28.16
CA VAL A 475 55.79 -46.90 -29.01
C VAL A 475 57.20 -47.05 -28.42
N PRO A 476 57.67 -48.27 -28.09
CA PRO A 476 58.99 -48.44 -27.52
C PRO A 476 60.02 -47.79 -28.44
N GLU A 477 60.76 -46.83 -27.89
CA GLU A 477 61.81 -46.10 -28.58
C GLU A 477 62.79 -47.12 -29.22
N PRO A 478 63.14 -46.98 -30.51
CA PRO A 478 64.13 -47.85 -31.13
C PRO A 478 65.44 -47.75 -30.35
N ALA A 479 66.04 -48.91 -30.02
CA ALA A 479 67.32 -48.97 -29.32
C ALA A 479 68.36 -48.06 -30.03
N PRO A 480 69.07 -47.19 -29.29
CA PRO A 480 70.04 -46.28 -29.89
C PRO A 480 71.16 -47.06 -30.60
N PRO A 481 71.64 -46.59 -31.76
CA PRO A 481 72.75 -47.23 -32.47
C PRO A 481 74.03 -47.23 -31.62
N PRO A 482 74.92 -48.22 -31.80
CA PRO A 482 76.13 -48.36 -30.99
C PRO A 482 77.01 -47.12 -31.09
N VAL A 483 77.35 -46.57 -29.93
CA VAL A 483 78.21 -45.40 -29.74
C VAL A 483 79.65 -45.74 -30.19
N PRO A 484 80.28 -44.98 -31.11
CA PRO A 484 81.70 -45.11 -31.42
C PRO A 484 82.59 -44.70 -30.23
N GLU A 485 83.70 -45.43 -30.05
CA GLU A 485 84.70 -45.19 -29.00
C GLU A 485 85.23 -43.73 -28.95
N PRO A 486 85.50 -43.19 -27.74
CA PRO A 486 85.88 -41.80 -27.56
C PRO A 486 87.34 -41.53 -27.97
N ILE A 487 87.52 -40.48 -28.77
CA ILE A 487 88.83 -39.86 -29.05
C ILE A 487 89.21 -38.97 -27.85
N PRO A 488 90.46 -38.99 -27.36
CA PRO A 488 90.87 -38.17 -26.22
C PRO A 488 91.07 -36.71 -26.63
N GLN A 489 90.44 -35.78 -25.91
CA GLN A 489 90.70 -34.34 -26.02
C GLN A 489 90.89 -33.68 -24.64
N PRO A 490 91.64 -32.56 -24.58
CA PRO A 490 92.57 -32.26 -23.50
C PRO A 490 91.94 -31.52 -22.31
N VAL A 491 92.60 -31.68 -21.18
CA VAL A 491 92.37 -31.01 -19.89
C VAL A 491 92.52 -29.49 -20.03
N PRO A 492 91.49 -28.69 -19.68
CA PRO A 492 91.64 -27.26 -19.43
C PRO A 492 91.79 -26.94 -17.92
N GLU A 493 92.63 -25.94 -17.66
CA GLU A 493 92.98 -25.33 -16.37
C GLU A 493 91.81 -24.68 -15.58
N PRO A 494 91.98 -24.43 -14.27
CA PRO A 494 90.95 -23.90 -13.39
C PRO A 494 90.94 -22.35 -13.36
N ILE A 495 89.75 -21.73 -13.51
CA ILE A 495 89.52 -20.29 -13.25
C ILE A 495 88.08 -20.10 -12.70
N PRO A 496 87.75 -19.01 -11.98
CA PRO A 496 87.56 -18.96 -10.53
C PRO A 496 86.09 -18.76 -10.09
N GLU A 497 85.83 -18.93 -8.79
CA GLU A 497 84.54 -18.74 -8.13
C GLU A 497 83.89 -17.39 -8.49
N SER A 498 82.65 -17.44 -9.02
CA SER A 498 81.83 -16.25 -9.26
C SER A 498 80.85 -16.02 -8.10
N VAL A 499 80.77 -14.75 -7.72
CA VAL A 499 80.15 -14.20 -6.52
C VAL A 499 78.62 -14.26 -6.61
N ALA A 500 78.00 -14.55 -5.46
CA ALA A 500 76.56 -14.63 -5.23
C ALA A 500 75.77 -13.43 -5.80
N ALA A 501 74.75 -13.73 -6.61
CA ALA A 501 73.73 -12.79 -7.02
C ALA A 501 72.63 -12.69 -5.94
N THR A 502 72.41 -11.48 -5.44
CA THR A 502 71.31 -11.15 -4.50
C THR A 502 69.94 -11.18 -5.18
N PRO A 503 68.87 -11.58 -4.49
CA PRO A 503 67.52 -11.69 -5.05
C PRO A 503 66.90 -10.32 -5.36
N VAL A 504 66.31 -10.21 -6.55
CA VAL A 504 65.50 -9.06 -6.99
C VAL A 504 64.07 -9.23 -6.45
N PRO A 505 63.48 -8.26 -5.73
CA PRO A 505 62.10 -8.36 -5.25
C PRO A 505 61.12 -8.17 -6.41
N SER A 506 60.09 -9.01 -6.45
CA SER A 506 59.01 -8.94 -7.43
C SER A 506 58.12 -7.71 -7.21
N LEU A 507 57.54 -7.20 -8.31
CA LEU A 507 56.70 -6.01 -8.42
C LEU A 507 55.48 -5.95 -7.47
N SER A 508 55.20 -6.98 -6.66
CA SER A 508 54.10 -6.97 -5.69
C SER A 508 54.46 -6.33 -4.34
N GLN A 509 55.75 -6.15 -4.02
CA GLN A 509 56.14 -5.55 -2.74
C GLN A 509 56.03 -4.02 -2.71
N TRP A 510 56.34 -3.30 -3.80
CA TRP A 510 56.21 -1.84 -3.85
C TRP A 510 54.75 -1.35 -3.75
N GLY A 511 53.79 -2.13 -4.26
CA GLY A 511 52.37 -1.81 -4.16
C GLY A 511 51.82 -1.85 -2.73
N GLN A 512 52.34 -2.74 -1.89
CA GLN A 512 51.89 -2.88 -0.49
C GLN A 512 52.42 -1.75 0.41
N TRP A 513 53.61 -1.21 0.12
CA TRP A 513 54.16 -0.05 0.83
C TRP A 513 53.42 1.26 0.49
N LEU A 514 53.03 1.45 -0.77
CA LEU A 514 52.26 2.62 -1.21
C LEU A 514 50.85 2.66 -0.61
N LEU A 515 50.14 1.52 -0.52
CA LEU A 515 48.80 1.47 0.07
C LEU A 515 48.81 1.72 1.58
N SER A 516 49.84 1.22 2.26
CA SER A 516 49.99 1.40 3.72
C SER A 516 50.33 2.84 4.10
N GLY A 517 51.13 3.54 3.28
CA GLY A 517 51.42 4.97 3.46
C GLY A 517 50.20 5.87 3.21
N LEU A 518 49.35 5.53 2.24
CA LEU A 518 48.15 6.32 1.91
C LEU A 518 47.11 6.29 3.05
N MET A 519 46.95 5.16 3.73
CA MET A 519 45.99 5.00 4.83
C MET A 519 46.43 5.77 6.10
N VAL A 520 47.73 5.84 6.37
CA VAL A 520 48.27 6.64 7.48
C VAL A 520 48.13 8.15 7.21
N ALA A 521 48.32 8.60 5.96
CA ALA A 521 48.15 10.00 5.58
C ALA A 521 46.67 10.46 5.67
N LEU A 522 45.72 9.61 5.29
CA LEU A 522 44.28 9.88 5.41
C LEU A 522 43.82 9.92 6.88
N GLY A 523 44.36 9.06 7.75
CA GLY A 523 44.09 9.09 9.19
C GLY A 523 44.59 10.37 9.89
N LEU A 524 45.77 10.86 9.50
CA LEU A 524 46.33 12.12 10.04
C LEU A 524 45.60 13.37 9.55
N ALA A 525 45.05 13.35 8.33
CA ALA A 525 44.23 14.45 7.80
C ALA A 525 42.85 14.54 8.48
N ALA A 526 42.24 13.40 8.83
CA ALA A 526 40.98 13.35 9.57
C ALA A 526 41.13 13.87 11.02
N MET A 527 42.24 13.51 11.70
CA MET A 527 42.52 14.01 13.05
C MET A 527 42.83 15.53 13.10
N ARG A 528 43.38 16.12 12.03
CA ARG A 528 43.57 17.58 11.96
C ARG A 528 42.28 18.38 11.73
N ARG A 529 41.22 17.77 11.16
CA ARG A 529 39.90 18.43 11.03
C ARG A 529 39.09 18.45 12.33
N GLY A 530 39.26 17.45 13.20
CA GLY A 530 38.57 17.39 14.50
C GLY A 530 39.03 18.41 15.54
N ARG A 531 40.17 19.08 15.33
CA ARG A 531 40.75 20.08 16.28
C ARG A 531 40.46 21.54 15.92
N ARG A 532 39.60 21.82 14.93
CA ARG A 532 39.22 23.19 14.51
C ARG A 532 37.73 23.54 14.69
N GLN A 533 36.97 22.71 15.41
CA GLN A 533 35.58 23.04 15.80
C GLN A 533 35.36 22.74 17.29
N GLY A 534 36.21 23.31 18.13
CA GLY A 534 35.92 23.59 19.53
C GLY A 534 35.62 25.08 19.67
#